data_AF-A0A7Z0M5B3-F1
#
_entry.id   AF-A0A7Z0M5B3-F1
#
_cell.length_a   1.000
_cell.length_b   1.000
_cell.length_c   1.000
_cell.angle_alpha   90.00
_cell.angle_beta   90.00
_cell.angle_gamma   90.00
#
_symmetry.space_group_name_H-M   'P 1'
#
loop_
_entity.id
_entity.type
_entity.pdbx_description
1 polymer ?
#
loop_
_entity_poly.entity_id
_entity_poly.type
_entity_poly.pdbx_seq_one_letter_code
_entity_poly.pdbx_strand_id
1 'polypeptide(L)' 'RRYIERWNKEGKSNREIARLLGRAPQTINNEIKRGQVLQQVRKGLFKYVYSADVAQANYEKNRKRSVKKLILT' A
#
# COMPACT_ATOMS: atom_id res chain seq x y z
N ARG A 1 -2.68 8.01 -1.36
CA ARG A 1 -2.12 6.72 -1.84
C ARG A 1 -1.43 6.88 -3.20
N ARG A 2 -2.04 7.53 -4.19
CA ARG A 2 -1.41 7.79 -5.52
C ARG A 2 -0.04 8.49 -5.48
N TYR A 3 0.18 9.44 -4.56
CA TYR A 3 1.51 10.07 -4.38
C TYR A 3 2.60 9.09 -3.94
N ILE A 4 2.26 8.10 -3.10
CA ILE A 4 3.20 7.06 -2.68
C ILE A 4 3.60 6.21 -3.88
N GLU A 5 2.64 5.84 -4.73
CA GLU A 5 2.92 5.07 -5.95
C GLU A 5 3.79 5.84 -6.94
N ARG A 6 3.49 7.12 -7.18
CA ARG A 6 4.28 7.98 -8.03
C ARG A 6 5.73 8.07 -7.53
N TRP A 7 5.92 8.43 -6.26
CA TRP A 7 7.27 8.61 -5.70
C TRP A 7 8.04 7.30 -5.53
N ASN A 8 7.34 6.18 -5.31
CA ASN A 8 7.96 4.86 -5.30
C ASN A 8 8.45 4.46 -6.71
N LYS A 9 7.70 4.82 -7.78
CA LYS A 9 8.14 4.65 -9.18
C LYS A 9 9.31 5.57 -9.54
N GLU A 10 9.35 6.78 -8.97
CA GLU A 10 10.48 7.71 -9.09
C GLU A 10 11.73 7.26 -8.28
N GLY A 11 11.65 6.16 -7.52
CA GLY A 11 12.77 5.59 -6.78
C GLY A 11 13.07 6.27 -5.45
N LYS A 12 12.16 7.10 -4.92
CA LYS A 12 12.32 7.74 -3.61
C LYS A 12 12.28 6.73 -2.48
N SER A 13 13.07 6.98 -1.43
CA SER A 13 13.05 6.13 -0.24
C SER A 13 11.73 6.29 0.54
N ASN A 14 11.31 5.24 1.26
CA ASN A 14 10.11 5.30 2.12
C ASN A 14 10.18 6.44 3.15
N ARG A 15 11.39 6.79 3.61
CA ARG A 15 11.61 7.90 4.55
C ARG A 15 11.44 9.26 3.88
N GLU A 16 11.91 9.43 2.65
CA GLU A 16 11.64 10.65 1.87
C GLU A 16 10.15 10.82 1.60
N ILE A 17 9.48 9.75 1.14
CA ILE A 17 8.03 9.76 0.89
C ILE A 17 7.28 10.15 2.18
N ALA A 18 7.72 9.64 3.32
CA ALA A 18 7.15 9.99 4.61
C ALA A 18 7.33 11.47 4.97
N ARG A 19 8.54 12.02 4.75
CA ARG A 19 8.82 13.46 4.95
C ARG A 19 7.95 14.34 4.04
N LEU A 20 7.84 13.99 2.76
CA LEU A 20 7.02 14.72 1.79
C LEU A 20 5.52 14.73 2.15
N LEU A 21 5.03 13.65 2.76
CA LEU A 21 3.63 13.54 3.19
C LEU A 21 3.38 14.07 4.61
N GLY A 22 4.43 14.46 5.35
CA GLY A 22 4.31 14.78 6.77
C GLY A 22 3.81 13.60 7.61
N ARG A 23 4.20 12.37 7.26
CA ARG A 23 3.77 11.12 7.93
C ARG A 23 4.96 10.40 8.56
N ALA A 24 4.66 9.51 9.51
CA ALA A 24 5.67 8.63 10.07
C ALA A 24 6.19 7.64 9.01
N PRO A 25 7.51 7.36 8.95
CA PRO A 25 8.07 6.36 8.03
C PRO A 25 7.42 4.98 8.13
N GLN A 26 7.00 4.60 9.34
CA GLN A 26 6.32 3.34 9.59
C GLN A 26 4.97 3.25 8.87
N THR A 27 4.24 4.37 8.74
CA THR A 27 2.97 4.41 8.01
C THR A 27 3.19 4.09 6.54
N ILE A 28 4.24 4.64 5.92
CA ILE A 28 4.59 4.38 4.51
C ILE A 28 5.04 2.93 4.33
N ASN A 29 5.84 2.40 5.25
CA ASN A 29 6.27 0.99 5.21
C ASN A 29 5.07 0.03 5.25
N ASN A 30 4.14 0.25 6.20
CA ASN A 30 2.93 -0.56 6.32
C ASN A 30 2.04 -0.45 5.09
N GLU A 31 1.92 0.75 4.51
CA GLU A 31 1.15 0.99 3.30
C GLU A 31 1.75 0.26 2.09
N ILE A 32 3.08 0.31 1.90
CA ILE A 32 3.77 -0.41 0.84
C ILE A 32 3.59 -1.92 0.99
N LYS A 33 3.76 -2.46 2.20
CA LYS A 33 3.52 -3.89 2.47
C LYS A 33 2.09 -4.34 2.14
N ARG A 34 1.10 -3.47 2.33
CA ARG A 34 -0.31 -3.77 1.98
C ARG A 34 -0.58 -3.78 0.48
N GLY A 35 0.16 -2.99 -0.29
CA GLY A 35 -0.01 -2.83 -1.74
C GLY A 35 1.04 -3.53 -2.59
N GLN A 36 1.97 -4.27 -1.98
CA GLN A 36 3.04 -4.95 -2.68
C GLN A 36 2.48 -6.15 -3.44
N VAL A 37 2.63 -6.13 -4.75
CA VAL A 37 2.15 -7.19 -5.65
C VAL A 37 3.30 -7.71 -6.50
N LEU A 38 3.27 -9.02 -6.78
CA LEU A 38 4.18 -9.64 -7.73
C LEU A 38 3.61 -9.42 -9.14
N GLN A 39 4.24 -8.52 -9.91
CA GLN A 39 3.83 -8.20 -11.27
C GLN A 39 4.81 -8.81 -12.27
N GLN A 40 4.27 -9.46 -13.31
CA GLN A 40 5.05 -9.91 -14.44
C GLN A 40 5.37 -8.72 -15.35
N VAL A 41 6.64 -8.41 -15.52
CA VAL A 41 7.09 -7.27 -16.36
C VAL A 41 7.48 -7.76 -17.76
N ARG A 42 8.01 -8.98 -17.86
CA ARG A 42 8.31 -9.68 -19.11
C ARG A 42 8.04 -11.17 -18.93
N LYS A 43 7.94 -11.93 -20.02
CA LYS A 43 7.81 -13.39 -19.96
C LYS A 43 8.93 -13.98 -19.08
N GLY A 44 8.56 -14.67 -18.01
CA GLY A 44 9.49 -15.23 -17.02
C GLY A 44 10.11 -14.25 -15.99
N LEU A 45 9.88 -12.94 -16.09
CA LEU A 45 10.44 -11.95 -15.15
C LEU A 45 9.34 -11.30 -14.31
N PHE A 46 9.42 -11.54 -13.01
CA PHE A 46 8.52 -10.96 -12.02
C PHE A 46 9.25 -9.92 -11.16
N LYS A 47 8.56 -8.84 -10.83
CA LYS A 47 9.05 -7.81 -9.92
C LYS A 47 7.99 -7.48 -8.89
N TYR A 48 8.44 -7.17 -7.68
CA TYR A 48 7.56 -6.58 -6.68
C TYR A 48 7.32 -5.11 -7.04
N VAL A 49 6.06 -4.78 -7.26
CA VAL A 49 5.61 -3.43 -7.57
C VAL A 49 4.56 -3.04 -6.53
N TYR A 50 4.61 -1.79 -6.09
CA TYR A 50 3.54 -1.24 -5.25
C TYR A 50 2.40 -0.73 -6.13
N SER A 51 1.17 -1.15 -5.83
CA SER A 51 -0.05 -0.64 -6.45
C SER A 51 -0.95 0.02 -5.40
N ALA A 52 -1.31 1.29 -5.62
CA ALA A 52 -2.18 2.02 -4.71
C ALA A 52 -3.59 1.42 -4.65
N ASP A 53 -4.10 0.92 -5.77
CA ASP A 53 -5.45 0.36 -5.87
C ASP A 53 -5.55 -0.96 -5.09
N VAL A 54 -4.53 -1.81 -5.20
CA VAL A 54 -4.47 -3.06 -4.41
C VAL A 54 -4.32 -2.75 -2.92
N ALA A 55 -3.50 -1.76 -2.56
CA ALA A 55 -3.38 -1.32 -1.16
C ALA A 55 -4.72 -0.85 -0.59
N GLN A 56 -5.49 -0.09 -1.37
CA GLN A 56 -6.82 0.38 -1.01
C GLN A 56 -7.80 -0.79 -0.81
N ALA A 57 -7.87 -1.69 -1.78
CA ALA A 57 -8.77 -2.84 -1.73
C ALA A 57 -8.47 -3.74 -0.52
N ASN A 58 -7.18 -3.99 -0.23
CA ASN A 58 -6.74 -4.75 0.93
C ASN A 58 -7.11 -4.05 2.25
N TYR A 59 -6.96 -2.73 2.32
CA TYR A 59 -7.38 -1.96 3.49
C TYR A 59 -8.89 -2.06 3.73
N GLU A 60 -9.71 -1.88 2.70
CA GLU A 60 -11.17 -1.96 2.81
C GLU A 60 -11.64 -3.36 3.20
N LYS A 61 -11.05 -4.41 2.60
CA LYS A 61 -11.31 -5.80 2.96
C LYS A 61 -11.03 -6.07 4.44
N ASN A 62 -9.89 -5.60 4.94
CA ASN A 62 -9.53 -5.75 6.35
C ASN A 62 -10.42 -4.90 7.26
N ARG A 63 -10.82 -3.70 6.82
CA ARG A 63 -11.70 -2.82 7.58
C ARG A 63 -13.09 -3.43 7.80
N LYS A 64 -13.65 -4.12 6.80
CA LYS A 64 -14.92 -4.85 6.91
C LYS A 64 -14.89 -5.97 7.96
N ARG A 65 -13.71 -6.49 8.32
CA ARG A 65 -13.55 -7.51 9.37
C ARG A 65 -13.35 -6.91 10.77
N SER A 66 -13.06 -5.63 10.85
CA SER A 66 -12.76 -4.91 12.09
C SER A 66 -13.97 -4.24 12.73
N VAL A 67 -15.15 -4.28 12.08
CA VAL A 67 -16.37 -3.68 12.61
C VAL A 67 -17.01 -4.60 13.65
N LYS A 68 -17.49 -4.02 14.75
CA LYS A 68 -18.26 -4.74 15.78
C LYS A 68 -19.53 -5.27 15.13
N LYS A 69 -19.78 -6.59 15.22
CA LYS A 69 -21.04 -7.17 14.77
C LYS A 69 -22.16 -6.58 15.64
N LEU A 70 -23.16 -5.98 15.00
CA LEU A 70 -24.41 -5.63 15.67
C LEU A 70 -25.10 -6.95 16.01
N ILE A 71 -25.19 -7.26 17.30
CA ILE A 71 -26.05 -8.34 17.80
C ILE A 71 -27.41 -7.68 17.99
N LEU A 72 -28.36 -7.97 17.09
CA LEU A 72 -29.76 -7.66 17.32
C LEU A 72 -30.22 -8.61 18.42
N THR A 73 -30.45 -8.06 19.61
CA THR A 73 -31.04 -8.75 20.76
C THR A 73 -32.43 -8.18 20.96
#